data_AF-A0A8C3FER6-F1
#
_entry.id   AF-A0A8C3FER6-F1
#
_cell.length_a   1.000
_cell.length_b   1.000
_cell.length_c   1.000
_cell.angle_alpha   90.00
_cell.angle_beta   90.00
_cell.angle_gamma   90.00
#
_symmetry.space_group_name_H-M   'P 1'
#
loop_
_entity.id
_entity.type
_entity.pdbx_description
1 polymer ?
#
loop_
_entity_poly.entity_id
_entity_poly.type
_entity_poly.pdbx_seq_one_letter_code
_entity_poly.pdbx_strand_id
1 'polypeptide(L)'
;MSHRTMDWLMLLGCVSLWAGLTLAEVGSFSGCTEYFYQEAEPRGFATNDTAEICQRYKNRYHFATLYDRPNRIPRWSAYTLDDAACSGQAKRMSQWFVEPQLAHPYESPEMATEAHSTLTVDELRSSQAINEDYGDTSYDRGHLNPNAFQCNAGRNATFTLTNAAPMDPCFNRIHWYKLEKTLKTQLNVSCRSVGGTPYLVTGAVPSDRKKIPIEGEDKEGDRNRPYNRVSVPSHIWTAVCCNNSDSLKFSFAFLAENQEASSLQIIPVEQLNAELSGLYRISETVNVFADDCGSRSQKGQEVLLAIKKALYSSFQNLLIDSYPQLVPPAKRSKLDSETSQVMKSTNLDQNKVQLTGIRFLVGISSLADWHRQFEKMYEQDDLACVLAPAGVAVAKASGISDKVCTLQEQKHLPNSGVTAKGWSCVGQACGYHETNYSWCYTSDENDWDYCCTEECTVNPESKQYECPRGDGSTTQCSPQYSTVTVSGRACRADHPCGLYEKSYFWCYTDYRGNWKYCCSPQHYCGSHDYDYQWCYTQDPEAAWQHCTP
;
A
#
# COMPACT_ATOMS: atom_id res chain seq x y z
N MET A 1 -64.04 19.01 -73.45
CA MET A 1 -63.51 17.69 -73.04
C MET A 1 -62.08 17.89 -72.55
N SER A 2 -61.88 17.93 -71.23
CA SER A 2 -60.57 17.80 -70.62
C SER A 2 -60.80 17.14 -69.27
N HIS A 3 -60.50 15.84 -69.21
CA HIS A 3 -60.75 15.01 -68.05
C HIS A 3 -59.61 15.16 -67.05
N ARG A 4 -59.99 15.55 -65.83
CA ARG A 4 -59.20 15.38 -64.60
C ARG A 4 -58.89 13.89 -64.40
N THR A 5 -57.64 13.58 -64.08
CA THR A 5 -57.26 12.35 -63.40
C THR A 5 -56.56 12.71 -62.11
N MET A 6 -56.92 11.97 -61.07
CA MET A 6 -56.67 12.20 -59.65
C MET A 6 -55.76 11.07 -59.17
N ASP A 7 -54.68 11.46 -58.52
CA ASP A 7 -53.86 10.78 -57.49
C ASP A 7 -53.43 9.30 -57.69
N TRP A 8 -52.15 9.04 -57.42
CA TRP A 8 -51.68 8.24 -56.26
C TRP A 8 -50.14 8.12 -56.32
N LEU A 9 -49.44 8.86 -55.45
CA LEU A 9 -48.03 8.68 -55.14
C LEU A 9 -47.89 7.45 -54.23
N MET A 10 -47.41 6.33 -54.78
CA MET A 10 -46.91 5.20 -54.00
C MET A 10 -45.61 5.61 -53.28
N LEU A 11 -45.70 5.91 -51.98
CA LEU A 11 -44.54 5.93 -51.10
C LEU A 11 -44.09 4.48 -50.86
N LEU A 12 -43.04 4.06 -51.56
CA LEU A 12 -42.25 2.89 -51.22
C LEU A 12 -41.54 3.17 -49.89
N GLY A 13 -42.18 2.81 -48.79
CA GLY A 13 -41.55 2.72 -47.49
C GLY A 13 -40.50 1.61 -47.51
N CYS A 14 -39.22 1.99 -47.61
CA CYS A 14 -38.12 1.14 -47.18
C CYS A 14 -38.27 0.95 -45.67
N VAL A 15 -38.98 -0.10 -45.26
CA VAL A 15 -38.85 -0.68 -43.93
C VAL A 15 -37.46 -1.29 -43.89
N SER A 16 -36.48 -0.48 -43.51
CA SER A 16 -35.19 -0.98 -43.06
C SER A 16 -35.46 -1.81 -41.82
N LEU A 17 -35.52 -3.14 -42.00
CA LEU A 17 -35.28 -4.11 -40.96
C LEU A 17 -33.87 -3.85 -40.43
N TRP A 18 -33.76 -2.94 -39.47
CA TRP A 18 -32.66 -2.95 -38.52
C TRP A 18 -32.82 -4.23 -37.70
N ALA A 19 -32.30 -5.33 -38.25
CA ALA A 19 -31.87 -6.43 -37.40
C ALA A 19 -30.88 -5.79 -36.42
N GLY A 20 -31.29 -5.66 -35.16
CA GLY A 20 -30.41 -5.20 -34.11
C GLY A 20 -29.16 -6.06 -34.15
N LEU A 21 -28.04 -5.46 -34.55
CA LEU A 21 -26.74 -6.01 -34.25
C LEU A 21 -26.74 -6.17 -32.74
N THR A 22 -26.80 -7.42 -32.27
CA THR A 22 -26.46 -7.74 -30.90
C THR A 22 -25.02 -7.26 -30.74
N LEU A 23 -24.84 -6.08 -30.16
CA LEU A 23 -23.52 -5.56 -29.85
C LEU A 23 -22.89 -6.59 -28.90
N ALA A 24 -21.77 -7.18 -29.31
CA ALA A 24 -21.00 -8.02 -28.41
C ALA A 24 -20.55 -7.13 -27.23
N GLU A 25 -20.74 -7.59 -26.00
CA GLU A 25 -20.29 -6.88 -24.79
C GLU A 25 -18.81 -7.17 -24.49
N VAL A 26 -18.25 -8.13 -25.24
CA VAL A 26 -16.81 -8.37 -25.37
C VAL A 26 -16.31 -7.71 -26.65
N GLY A 27 -15.39 -6.76 -26.51
CA GLY A 27 -14.73 -6.08 -27.64
C GLY A 27 -15.14 -4.62 -27.87
N SER A 28 -15.96 -4.04 -26.98
CA SER A 28 -16.16 -2.58 -26.87
C SER A 28 -16.68 -2.20 -25.49
N PHE A 29 -16.23 -1.08 -24.93
CA PHE A 29 -16.81 -0.53 -23.70
C PHE A 29 -18.05 0.38 -23.87
N SER A 30 -18.66 0.44 -25.05
CA SER A 30 -19.78 1.36 -25.32
C SER A 30 -20.99 1.18 -24.39
N GLY A 31 -21.18 -0.02 -23.81
CA GLY A 31 -22.28 -0.32 -22.89
C GLY A 31 -22.06 0.17 -21.46
N CYS A 32 -20.83 0.56 -21.09
CA CYS A 32 -20.45 0.77 -19.69
C CYS A 32 -19.53 1.98 -19.48
N THR A 33 -19.60 2.99 -20.36
CA THR A 33 -18.80 4.22 -20.28
C THR A 33 -19.04 5.03 -19.00
N GLU A 34 -20.21 4.87 -18.37
CA GLU A 34 -20.58 5.53 -17.12
C GLU A 34 -19.66 5.20 -15.93
N TYR A 35 -18.89 4.11 -16.01
CA TYR A 35 -17.92 3.73 -14.99
C TYR A 35 -16.54 4.36 -15.20
N PHE A 36 -16.35 5.12 -16.27
CA PHE A 36 -15.12 5.84 -16.54
C PHE A 36 -15.24 7.31 -16.19
N TYR A 37 -14.17 7.84 -15.60
CA TYR A 37 -14.05 9.26 -15.39
C TYR A 37 -14.04 10.00 -16.74
N GLN A 38 -14.94 10.98 -16.90
CA GLN A 38 -15.19 11.68 -18.17
C GLN A 38 -15.50 10.74 -19.35
N GLU A 39 -16.08 9.57 -19.08
CA GLU A 39 -16.40 8.56 -20.12
C GLU A 39 -15.18 8.08 -20.90
N ALA A 40 -13.96 8.26 -20.36
CA ALA A 40 -12.71 7.92 -21.01
C ALA A 40 -12.01 6.75 -20.30
N GLU A 41 -11.82 5.66 -21.04
CA GLU A 41 -11.17 4.45 -20.55
C GLU A 41 -9.66 4.63 -20.25
N PRO A 42 -9.09 3.80 -19.34
CA PRO A 42 -7.64 3.73 -19.13
C PRO A 42 -6.87 3.37 -20.42
N ARG A 43 -5.82 4.15 -20.74
CA ARG A 43 -5.01 3.98 -21.97
C ARG A 43 -3.67 3.31 -21.71
N GLY A 44 -3.15 2.63 -22.74
CA GLY A 44 -1.84 1.98 -22.76
C GLY A 44 -1.83 0.52 -22.28
N PHE A 45 -2.94 0.03 -21.72
CA PHE A 45 -3.03 -1.36 -21.20
C PHE A 45 -3.49 -2.39 -22.23
N ALA A 46 -4.23 -1.96 -23.25
CA ALA A 46 -4.82 -2.85 -24.25
C ALA A 46 -3.74 -3.43 -25.18
N THR A 47 -3.93 -4.69 -25.56
CA THR A 47 -3.11 -5.41 -26.54
C THR A 47 -4.03 -6.25 -27.43
N ASN A 48 -3.51 -6.85 -28.49
CA ASN A 48 -4.29 -7.76 -29.34
C ASN A 48 -4.88 -8.96 -28.57
N ASP A 49 -4.30 -9.31 -27.42
CA ASP A 49 -4.72 -10.45 -26.61
C ASP A 49 -5.57 -10.04 -25.38
N THR A 50 -5.95 -8.76 -25.28
CA THR A 50 -6.89 -8.30 -24.25
C THR A 50 -8.32 -8.29 -24.75
N ALA A 51 -9.27 -8.40 -23.82
CA ALA A 51 -10.70 -8.27 -24.09
C ALA A 51 -11.30 -7.17 -23.23
N GLU A 52 -12.00 -6.24 -23.88
CA GLU A 52 -12.84 -5.24 -23.23
C GLU A 52 -14.16 -5.89 -22.85
N ILE A 53 -14.59 -5.80 -21.60
CA ILE A 53 -15.80 -6.45 -21.09
C ILE A 53 -16.65 -5.45 -20.32
N CYS A 54 -17.88 -5.22 -20.77
CA CYS A 54 -18.92 -4.60 -19.95
C CYS A 54 -19.64 -5.67 -19.12
N GLN A 55 -19.41 -5.65 -17.80
CA GLN A 55 -19.82 -6.73 -16.91
C GLN A 55 -21.33 -6.70 -16.67
N ARG A 56 -22.04 -7.62 -17.34
CA ARG A 56 -23.50 -7.60 -17.42
C ARG A 56 -24.11 -8.73 -16.59
N TYR A 57 -24.99 -8.36 -15.66
CA TYR A 57 -25.71 -9.31 -14.82
C TYR A 57 -27.14 -8.82 -14.54
N LYS A 58 -28.11 -9.72 -14.76
CA LYS A 58 -29.54 -9.40 -14.66
C LYS A 58 -29.92 -8.23 -15.57
N ASN A 59 -29.44 -8.26 -16.82
CA ASN A 59 -29.79 -7.29 -17.85
C ASN A 59 -29.38 -5.84 -17.52
N ARG A 60 -28.30 -5.68 -16.74
CA ARG A 60 -27.70 -4.39 -16.38
C ARG A 60 -26.18 -4.53 -16.37
N TYR A 61 -25.50 -3.47 -16.80
CA TYR A 61 -24.07 -3.33 -16.60
C TYR A 61 -23.79 -2.91 -15.16
N HIS A 62 -22.67 -3.36 -14.61
CA HIS A 62 -22.28 -3.07 -13.22
C HIS A 62 -20.88 -2.47 -13.09
N PHE A 63 -19.98 -2.75 -14.04
CA PHE A 63 -18.62 -2.21 -14.11
C PHE A 63 -17.96 -2.60 -15.45
N ALA A 64 -16.79 -2.05 -15.73
CA ALA A 64 -15.99 -2.38 -16.90
C ALA A 64 -14.72 -3.16 -16.50
N THR A 65 -14.25 -4.07 -17.36
CA THR A 65 -13.02 -4.84 -17.14
C THR A 65 -12.23 -4.97 -18.44
N LEU A 66 -10.93 -4.70 -18.40
CA LEU A 66 -9.99 -5.12 -19.44
C LEU A 66 -9.29 -6.42 -19.03
N TYR A 67 -9.64 -7.51 -19.70
CA TYR A 67 -9.17 -8.87 -19.37
C TYR A 67 -7.96 -9.28 -20.20
N ASP A 68 -6.92 -9.81 -19.55
CA ASP A 68 -5.72 -10.37 -20.20
C ASP A 68 -5.96 -11.86 -20.46
N ARG A 69 -6.21 -12.24 -21.72
CA ARG A 69 -6.53 -13.64 -22.06
C ARG A 69 -5.33 -14.59 -21.80
N PRO A 70 -4.08 -14.25 -22.17
CA PRO A 70 -2.91 -15.10 -21.90
C PRO A 70 -2.63 -15.33 -20.41
N ASN A 71 -2.83 -14.30 -19.57
CA ASN A 71 -2.59 -14.39 -18.13
C ASN A 71 -3.82 -14.79 -17.33
N ARG A 72 -5.00 -14.79 -17.97
CA ARG A 72 -6.30 -15.17 -17.42
C ARG A 72 -6.70 -14.39 -16.17
N ILE A 73 -6.22 -13.16 -16.06
CA ILE A 73 -6.56 -12.21 -15.00
C ILE A 73 -6.94 -10.87 -15.63
N PRO A 74 -7.66 -10.00 -14.91
CA PRO A 74 -7.91 -8.66 -15.40
C PRO A 74 -6.64 -7.82 -15.31
N ARG A 75 -6.36 -7.01 -16.33
CA ARG A 75 -5.38 -5.91 -16.20
C ARG A 75 -5.94 -4.84 -15.28
N TRP A 76 -7.22 -4.55 -15.41
CA TRP A 76 -7.96 -3.67 -14.52
C TRP A 76 -9.48 -3.88 -14.60
N SER A 77 -10.19 -3.43 -13.56
CA SER A 77 -11.63 -3.20 -13.53
C SER A 77 -11.92 -1.76 -13.10
N ALA A 78 -12.80 -1.06 -13.82
CA ALA A 78 -13.22 0.31 -13.56
C ALA A 78 -14.68 0.35 -13.07
N TYR A 79 -14.94 1.06 -11.99
CA TYR A 79 -16.23 1.05 -11.28
C TYR A 79 -16.43 2.31 -10.43
N THR A 80 -17.66 2.50 -9.96
CA THR A 80 -18.04 3.56 -9.00
C THR A 80 -18.51 2.94 -7.68
N LEU A 81 -18.80 3.78 -6.68
CA LEU A 81 -19.39 3.34 -5.41
C LEU A 81 -20.91 3.39 -5.46
N ASP A 82 -21.55 2.28 -5.11
CA ASP A 82 -22.99 2.24 -4.86
C ASP A 82 -23.39 3.07 -3.63
N ASP A 83 -24.70 3.29 -3.45
CA ASP A 83 -25.21 4.21 -2.44
C ASP A 83 -24.80 3.86 -0.99
N ALA A 84 -24.61 4.87 -0.13
CA ALA A 84 -24.14 4.66 1.24
C ALA A 84 -25.17 3.88 2.09
N ALA A 85 -26.44 3.99 1.73
CA ALA A 85 -27.59 3.38 2.41
C ALA A 85 -27.93 1.98 1.87
N CYS A 86 -26.94 1.11 1.72
CA CYS A 86 -27.23 -0.25 1.30
C CYS A 86 -27.83 -1.09 2.44
N SER A 87 -29.08 -1.51 2.26
CA SER A 87 -29.72 -2.47 3.14
C SER A 87 -29.09 -3.86 2.97
N GLY A 88 -28.64 -4.46 4.08
CA GLY A 88 -28.10 -5.81 4.13
C GLY A 88 -26.57 -5.92 4.12
N GLN A 89 -26.03 -6.83 4.93
CA GLN A 89 -24.61 -7.16 4.96
C GLN A 89 -24.15 -7.78 3.64
N ALA A 90 -22.92 -7.48 3.24
CA ALA A 90 -22.25 -8.18 2.15
C ALA A 90 -22.23 -9.69 2.45
N LYS A 91 -22.94 -10.48 1.65
CA LYS A 91 -22.94 -11.94 1.77
C LYS A 91 -21.93 -12.50 0.77
N ARG A 92 -21.02 -13.34 1.27
CA ARG A 92 -20.10 -14.09 0.42
C ARG A 92 -20.91 -15.07 -0.43
N MET A 93 -20.86 -14.92 -1.74
CA MET A 93 -21.36 -15.94 -2.66
C MET A 93 -20.33 -17.05 -2.79
N SER A 94 -20.79 -18.29 -2.88
CA SER A 94 -19.94 -19.45 -3.17
C SER A 94 -19.79 -19.68 -4.68
N GLN A 95 -20.73 -19.17 -5.49
CA GLN A 95 -20.75 -19.35 -6.94
C GLN A 95 -20.06 -18.18 -7.62
N TRP A 96 -19.17 -18.50 -8.56
CA TRP A 96 -18.48 -17.54 -9.41
C TRP A 96 -18.92 -17.69 -10.86
N PHE A 97 -19.04 -16.56 -11.54
CA PHE A 97 -19.41 -16.44 -12.93
C PHE A 97 -18.18 -16.50 -13.85
N VAL A 98 -18.45 -16.86 -15.09
CA VAL A 98 -17.58 -16.81 -16.27
C VAL A 98 -18.27 -15.96 -17.33
N GLU A 99 -17.52 -15.49 -18.32
CA GLU A 99 -18.03 -14.68 -19.45
C GLU A 99 -18.09 -15.53 -20.73
N PRO A 100 -19.28 -16.02 -21.14
CA PRO A 100 -19.40 -16.90 -22.31
C PRO A 100 -18.84 -16.28 -23.60
N GLN A 101 -19.00 -14.96 -23.78
CA GLN A 101 -18.52 -14.24 -24.95
C GLN A 101 -16.98 -14.18 -25.08
N LEU A 102 -16.23 -14.55 -24.03
CA LEU A 102 -14.78 -14.73 -24.18
C LEU A 102 -14.43 -15.96 -25.01
N ALA A 103 -15.25 -17.01 -25.01
CA ALA A 103 -15.04 -18.18 -25.85
C ALA A 103 -15.54 -17.94 -27.27
N HIS A 104 -16.81 -17.53 -27.41
CA HIS A 104 -17.44 -17.30 -28.71
C HIS A 104 -18.29 -16.02 -28.70
N PRO A 105 -18.13 -15.10 -29.68
CA PRO A 105 -18.77 -13.79 -29.65
C PRO A 105 -20.31 -13.81 -29.76
N TYR A 106 -20.89 -14.92 -30.21
CA TYR A 106 -22.34 -15.09 -30.37
C TYR A 106 -23.05 -15.59 -29.11
N GLU A 107 -22.29 -15.91 -28.05
CA GLU A 107 -22.87 -16.36 -26.79
C GLU A 107 -23.60 -15.23 -26.06
N SER A 108 -24.35 -15.61 -25.02
CA SER A 108 -25.05 -14.65 -24.16
C SER A 108 -24.10 -13.59 -23.61
N PRO A 109 -24.48 -12.30 -23.66
CA PRO A 109 -23.72 -11.22 -23.04
C PRO A 109 -23.81 -11.20 -21.51
N GLU A 110 -24.73 -11.97 -20.92
CA GLU A 110 -24.84 -12.10 -19.46
C GLU A 110 -23.76 -13.04 -18.92
N MET A 111 -23.10 -12.63 -17.82
CA MET A 111 -22.24 -13.52 -17.05
C MET A 111 -23.04 -14.71 -16.53
N ALA A 112 -22.45 -15.90 -16.57
CA ALA A 112 -23.10 -17.15 -16.20
C ALA A 112 -22.20 -18.01 -15.32
N THR A 113 -22.77 -18.80 -14.41
CA THR A 113 -21.98 -19.82 -13.72
C THR A 113 -21.62 -20.92 -14.71
N GLU A 114 -20.51 -21.63 -14.52
CA GLU A 114 -20.13 -22.76 -15.40
C GLU A 114 -21.28 -23.75 -15.64
N ALA A 115 -22.05 -24.10 -14.60
CA ALA A 115 -23.18 -25.02 -14.69
C ALA A 115 -24.39 -24.50 -15.51
N HIS A 116 -24.49 -23.19 -15.72
CA HIS A 116 -25.56 -22.55 -16.50
C HIS A 116 -25.06 -21.99 -17.83
N SER A 117 -23.79 -22.19 -18.15
CA SER A 117 -23.23 -21.88 -19.46
C SER A 117 -23.68 -22.92 -20.49
N THR A 118 -23.89 -22.48 -21.72
CA THR A 118 -24.09 -23.33 -22.91
C THR A 118 -22.80 -24.01 -23.37
N LEU A 119 -21.66 -23.47 -22.95
CA LEU A 119 -20.32 -23.91 -23.33
C LEU A 119 -19.85 -25.10 -22.50
N THR A 120 -19.05 -25.96 -23.11
CA THR A 120 -18.32 -27.00 -22.38
C THR A 120 -17.28 -26.40 -21.45
N VAL A 121 -16.89 -27.16 -20.41
CA VAL A 121 -15.79 -26.76 -19.52
C VAL A 121 -14.51 -26.52 -20.31
N ASP A 122 -14.22 -27.31 -21.35
CA ASP A 122 -13.03 -27.14 -22.18
C ASP A 122 -13.05 -25.85 -23.01
N GLU A 123 -14.20 -25.46 -23.54
CA GLU A 123 -14.34 -24.18 -24.25
C GLU A 123 -14.13 -22.99 -23.32
N LEU A 124 -14.75 -23.00 -22.13
CA LEU A 124 -14.51 -21.99 -21.09
C LEU A 124 -13.03 -21.97 -20.68
N ARG A 125 -12.48 -23.15 -20.43
CA ARG A 125 -11.08 -23.37 -20.06
C ARG A 125 -10.12 -22.87 -21.14
N SER A 126 -10.50 -22.90 -22.42
CA SER A 126 -9.62 -22.39 -23.47
C SER A 126 -9.46 -20.86 -23.39
N SER A 127 -10.53 -20.14 -23.05
CA SER A 127 -10.62 -18.68 -23.20
C SER A 127 -10.43 -17.86 -21.92
N GLN A 128 -10.68 -18.44 -20.74
CA GLN A 128 -10.65 -17.72 -19.47
C GLN A 128 -10.27 -18.61 -18.27
N ALA A 129 -10.13 -18.03 -17.09
CA ALA A 129 -10.02 -18.77 -15.85
C ALA A 129 -11.35 -19.46 -15.50
N ILE A 130 -11.29 -20.66 -14.92
CA ILE A 130 -12.44 -21.40 -14.40
C ILE A 130 -12.27 -21.66 -12.90
N ASN A 131 -13.34 -22.08 -12.21
CA ASN A 131 -13.32 -22.34 -10.76
C ASN A 131 -12.26 -23.36 -10.36
N GLU A 132 -12.04 -24.39 -11.19
CA GLU A 132 -11.01 -25.42 -10.97
C GLU A 132 -9.59 -24.85 -10.91
N ASP A 133 -9.31 -23.71 -11.56
CA ASP A 133 -7.98 -23.09 -11.55
C ASP A 133 -7.61 -22.49 -10.18
N TYR A 134 -8.61 -22.16 -9.37
CA TYR A 134 -8.44 -21.62 -8.02
C TYR A 134 -8.67 -22.66 -6.91
N GLY A 135 -9.25 -23.81 -7.26
CA GLY A 135 -9.59 -24.86 -6.29
C GLY A 135 -8.35 -25.43 -5.62
N ASP A 136 -8.37 -25.54 -4.30
CA ASP A 136 -7.30 -26.19 -3.51
C ASP A 136 -5.90 -25.64 -3.79
N THR A 137 -5.83 -24.35 -4.12
CA THR A 137 -4.57 -23.59 -4.21
C THR A 137 -4.37 -22.80 -2.92
N SER A 138 -3.13 -22.36 -2.68
CA SER A 138 -2.81 -21.46 -1.58
C SER A 138 -3.28 -20.01 -1.77
N TYR A 139 -3.96 -19.69 -2.88
CA TYR A 139 -4.36 -18.33 -3.25
C TYR A 139 -5.87 -18.09 -3.12
N ASP A 140 -6.22 -16.85 -2.77
CA ASP A 140 -7.59 -16.37 -2.84
C ASP A 140 -7.98 -15.88 -4.23
N ARG A 141 -9.28 -15.95 -4.52
CA ARG A 141 -9.92 -15.15 -5.56
C ARG A 141 -10.09 -13.71 -5.06
N GLY A 142 -9.04 -12.91 -5.22
CA GLY A 142 -9.03 -11.50 -4.84
C GLY A 142 -9.79 -10.66 -5.86
N HIS A 143 -10.80 -9.91 -5.40
CA HIS A 143 -11.63 -9.07 -6.27
C HIS A 143 -10.89 -7.79 -6.66
N LEU A 144 -11.06 -7.31 -7.90
CA LEU A 144 -10.61 -5.97 -8.30
C LEU A 144 -11.69 -4.92 -8.02
N ASN A 145 -12.92 -5.12 -8.53
CA ASN A 145 -14.10 -4.40 -8.03
C ASN A 145 -14.60 -5.10 -6.74
N PRO A 146 -14.44 -4.49 -5.55
CA PRO A 146 -14.70 -5.18 -4.30
C PRO A 146 -16.20 -5.36 -4.07
N ASN A 147 -16.61 -6.57 -3.65
CA ASN A 147 -17.99 -6.84 -3.28
C ASN A 147 -18.54 -5.84 -2.25
N ALA A 148 -17.70 -5.44 -1.30
CA ALA A 148 -18.08 -4.51 -0.24
C ALA A 148 -18.41 -3.11 -0.76
N PHE A 149 -18.01 -2.75 -1.98
CA PHE A 149 -18.25 -1.42 -2.57
C PHE A 149 -19.59 -1.35 -3.29
N GLN A 150 -20.15 -2.50 -3.65
CA GLN A 150 -21.38 -2.66 -4.40
C GLN A 150 -22.55 -3.10 -3.52
N CYS A 151 -23.76 -3.08 -4.07
CA CYS A 151 -25.03 -3.38 -3.40
C CYS A 151 -25.94 -4.25 -4.28
N ASN A 152 -26.84 -5.01 -3.64
CA ASN A 152 -27.85 -5.83 -4.32
C ASN A 152 -27.28 -6.69 -5.47
N ALA A 153 -27.76 -6.50 -6.69
CA ALA A 153 -27.28 -7.23 -7.87
C ALA A 153 -25.82 -6.90 -8.24
N GLY A 154 -25.36 -5.67 -7.97
CA GLY A 154 -23.97 -5.28 -8.19
C GLY A 154 -22.99 -6.08 -7.34
N ARG A 155 -23.37 -6.43 -6.10
CA ARG A 155 -22.59 -7.37 -5.26
C ARG A 155 -22.39 -8.71 -5.93
N ASN A 156 -23.43 -9.25 -6.56
CA ASN A 156 -23.34 -10.54 -7.20
C ASN A 156 -22.48 -10.45 -8.47
N ALA A 157 -22.62 -9.36 -9.22
CA ALA A 157 -21.84 -9.12 -10.43
C ALA A 157 -20.33 -9.09 -10.17
N THR A 158 -19.87 -8.72 -8.97
CA THR A 158 -18.43 -8.74 -8.65
C THR A 158 -17.83 -10.15 -8.59
N PHE A 159 -18.64 -11.20 -8.42
CA PHE A 159 -18.19 -12.60 -8.33
C PHE A 159 -17.98 -13.24 -9.71
N THR A 160 -17.45 -12.52 -10.70
CA THR A 160 -17.00 -13.11 -11.97
C THR A 160 -15.48 -13.30 -11.95
N LEU A 161 -14.98 -14.39 -12.54
CA LEU A 161 -13.54 -14.67 -12.60
C LEU A 161 -12.78 -13.67 -13.47
N THR A 162 -13.48 -12.95 -14.35
CA THR A 162 -12.94 -11.79 -15.09
C THR A 162 -12.85 -10.54 -14.22
N ASN A 163 -13.19 -10.59 -12.93
CA ASN A 163 -12.95 -9.53 -11.95
C ASN A 163 -12.03 -10.00 -10.80
N ALA A 164 -11.41 -11.19 -10.94
CA ALA A 164 -10.59 -11.78 -9.89
C ALA A 164 -9.18 -12.12 -10.37
N ALA A 165 -8.22 -11.98 -9.46
CA ALA A 165 -6.86 -12.47 -9.63
C ALA A 165 -6.42 -13.29 -8.40
N PRO A 166 -5.45 -14.21 -8.53
CA PRO A 166 -4.87 -14.92 -7.41
C PRO A 166 -4.17 -13.94 -6.45
N MET A 167 -4.73 -13.74 -5.26
CA MET A 167 -4.10 -12.90 -4.24
C MET A 167 -3.64 -13.74 -3.06
N ASP A 168 -2.48 -13.39 -2.49
CA ASP A 168 -2.00 -14.00 -1.26
C ASP A 168 -3.07 -13.86 -0.15
N PRO A 169 -3.39 -14.91 0.63
CA PRO A 169 -4.46 -14.85 1.61
C PRO A 169 -4.26 -13.80 2.70
N CYS A 170 -3.03 -13.61 3.18
CA CYS A 170 -2.72 -12.58 4.17
C CYS A 170 -2.86 -11.20 3.54
N PHE A 171 -2.30 -11.01 2.34
CA PHE A 171 -2.48 -9.77 1.59
C PHE A 171 -3.96 -9.43 1.39
N ASN A 172 -4.74 -10.33 0.80
CA ASN A 172 -6.14 -10.10 0.44
C ASN A 172 -7.05 -9.91 1.66
N ARG A 173 -7.03 -10.87 2.60
CA ARG A 173 -8.02 -10.93 3.70
C ARG A 173 -7.72 -9.94 4.82
N ILE A 174 -6.47 -9.50 4.91
CA ILE A 174 -5.99 -8.67 6.03
C ILE A 174 -5.62 -7.28 5.52
N HIS A 175 -4.57 -7.18 4.69
CA HIS A 175 -4.00 -5.89 4.35
C HIS A 175 -4.86 -5.11 3.35
N TRP A 176 -5.16 -5.75 2.22
CA TRP A 176 -5.96 -5.18 1.15
C TRP A 176 -7.40 -4.94 1.60
N TYR A 177 -8.02 -5.90 2.28
CA TYR A 177 -9.35 -5.73 2.89
C TYR A 177 -9.44 -4.49 3.80
N LYS A 178 -8.43 -4.25 4.66
CA LYS A 178 -8.41 -3.06 5.52
C LYS A 178 -8.26 -1.77 4.73
N LEU A 179 -7.44 -1.80 3.68
CA LEU A 179 -7.33 -0.68 2.75
C LEU A 179 -8.68 -0.36 2.12
N GLU A 180 -9.33 -1.34 1.51
CA GLU A 180 -10.64 -1.21 0.87
C GLU A 180 -11.68 -0.64 1.83
N LYS A 181 -11.74 -1.18 3.05
CA LYS A 181 -12.69 -0.74 4.08
C LYS A 181 -12.46 0.73 4.46
N THR A 182 -11.22 1.11 4.74
CA THR A 182 -10.88 2.50 5.08
C THR A 182 -11.15 3.43 3.91
N LEU A 183 -10.76 3.03 2.71
CA LEU A 183 -10.97 3.80 1.49
C LEU A 183 -12.47 4.07 1.26
N LYS A 184 -13.32 3.06 1.37
CA LYS A 184 -14.77 3.22 1.22
C LYS A 184 -15.33 4.23 2.21
N THR A 185 -14.94 4.13 3.49
CA THR A 185 -15.37 5.08 4.52
C THR A 185 -14.94 6.50 4.19
N GLN A 186 -13.68 6.69 3.78
CA GLN A 186 -13.16 8.01 3.46
C GLN A 186 -13.84 8.59 2.23
N LEU A 187 -14.05 7.83 1.15
CA LEU A 187 -14.72 8.33 -0.05
C LEU A 187 -16.19 8.70 0.17
N ASN A 188 -16.89 8.01 1.06
CA ASN A 188 -18.24 8.42 1.44
C ASN A 188 -18.24 9.80 2.11
N VAL A 189 -17.23 10.10 2.93
CA VAL A 189 -17.10 11.39 3.61
C VAL A 189 -16.55 12.47 2.67
N SER A 190 -15.39 12.24 2.07
CA SER A 190 -14.64 13.29 1.38
C SER A 190 -15.09 13.54 -0.05
N CYS A 191 -15.79 12.59 -0.68
CA CYS A 191 -16.28 12.73 -2.05
C CYS A 191 -17.80 12.78 -2.11
N ARG A 192 -18.48 11.72 -1.66
CA ARG A 192 -19.92 11.58 -1.87
C ARG A 192 -20.75 12.55 -1.05
N SER A 193 -20.43 12.72 0.23
CA SER A 193 -21.21 13.62 1.11
C SER A 193 -21.14 15.10 0.69
N VAL A 194 -20.13 15.45 -0.11
CA VAL A 194 -19.95 16.79 -0.70
C VAL A 194 -20.41 16.88 -2.16
N GLY A 195 -21.21 15.91 -2.62
CA GLY A 195 -21.82 15.91 -3.96
C GLY A 195 -20.92 15.43 -5.09
N GLY A 196 -19.76 14.84 -4.80
CA GLY A 196 -18.86 14.29 -5.80
C GLY A 196 -19.13 12.83 -6.14
N THR A 197 -18.65 12.40 -7.31
CA THR A 197 -18.75 11.02 -7.80
C THR A 197 -17.37 10.36 -7.79
N PRO A 198 -17.15 9.31 -6.97
CA PRO A 198 -15.89 8.58 -6.96
C PRO A 198 -15.84 7.56 -8.10
N TYR A 199 -14.83 7.71 -8.96
CA TYR A 199 -14.42 6.75 -9.98
C TYR A 199 -13.18 6.00 -9.49
N LEU A 200 -13.19 4.69 -9.61
CA LEU A 200 -12.10 3.83 -9.17
C LEU A 200 -11.67 2.90 -10.30
N VAL A 201 -10.37 2.66 -10.39
CA VAL A 201 -9.80 1.64 -11.26
C VAL A 201 -8.86 0.81 -10.41
N THR A 202 -9.14 -0.49 -10.29
CA THR A 202 -8.25 -1.44 -9.60
C THR A 202 -7.66 -2.39 -10.62
N GLY A 203 -6.36 -2.67 -10.54
CA GLY A 203 -5.67 -3.53 -11.49
C GLY A 203 -4.67 -4.48 -10.87
N ALA A 204 -4.26 -5.46 -11.67
CA ALA A 204 -3.39 -6.55 -11.27
C ALA A 204 -2.26 -6.73 -12.29
N VAL A 205 -1.02 -6.50 -11.87
CA VAL A 205 0.16 -6.58 -12.74
C VAL A 205 0.52 -8.05 -12.95
N PRO A 206 0.36 -8.62 -14.16
CA PRO A 206 0.65 -10.02 -14.41
C PRO A 206 2.13 -10.33 -14.17
N SER A 207 2.41 -11.58 -13.78
CA SER A 207 3.75 -12.10 -13.59
C SER A 207 3.90 -13.44 -14.29
N ASP A 208 5.01 -13.59 -15.03
CA ASP A 208 5.38 -14.86 -15.65
C ASP A 208 6.02 -15.84 -14.65
N ARG A 209 6.32 -15.37 -13.42
CA ARG A 209 7.06 -16.17 -12.43
C ARG A 209 6.23 -17.29 -11.81
N LYS A 210 4.92 -17.08 -11.65
CA LYS A 210 4.04 -17.99 -10.90
C LYS A 210 2.64 -17.99 -11.52
N LYS A 211 2.12 -19.17 -11.85
CA LYS A 211 0.76 -19.37 -12.36
C LYS A 211 0.08 -20.52 -11.61
N ILE A 212 -1.17 -20.34 -11.19
CA ILE A 212 -1.96 -21.39 -10.52
C ILE A 212 -2.85 -22.16 -11.50
N PRO A 213 -3.27 -23.39 -11.13
CA PRO A 213 -2.72 -24.22 -10.06
C PRO A 213 -1.26 -24.60 -10.36
N ILE A 214 -0.39 -24.67 -9.37
CA ILE A 214 1.04 -24.93 -9.54
C ILE A 214 1.29 -26.42 -9.44
N GLU A 215 1.86 -27.04 -10.46
CA GLU A 215 2.02 -28.50 -10.50
C GLU A 215 2.86 -29.05 -9.34
N GLY A 216 3.87 -28.31 -8.88
CA GLY A 216 4.72 -28.73 -7.76
C GLY A 216 4.10 -28.52 -6.37
N GLU A 217 3.10 -27.65 -6.22
CA GLU A 217 2.52 -27.24 -4.93
C GLU A 217 1.08 -27.75 -4.76
N ASP A 218 0.27 -27.72 -5.83
CA ASP A 218 -1.17 -27.94 -5.83
C ASP A 218 -1.59 -29.27 -6.51
N LYS A 219 -0.64 -30.21 -6.64
CA LYS A 219 -0.90 -31.54 -7.21
C LYS A 219 -1.47 -32.48 -6.16
N GLU A 220 -2.69 -32.94 -6.43
CA GLU A 220 -3.42 -33.90 -5.62
C GLU A 220 -3.42 -35.26 -6.34
N GLY A 221 -3.26 -36.37 -5.60
CA GLY A 221 -3.06 -37.70 -6.19
C GLY A 221 -4.28 -38.26 -6.94
N ASP A 222 -5.47 -37.76 -6.65
CA ASP A 222 -6.76 -38.19 -7.18
C ASP A 222 -7.37 -37.21 -8.19
N ARG A 223 -6.71 -36.08 -8.47
CA ARG A 223 -7.21 -35.01 -9.33
C ARG A 223 -6.33 -34.82 -10.56
N ASN A 224 -6.93 -35.01 -11.75
CA ASN A 224 -6.28 -34.70 -13.01
C ASN A 224 -6.84 -33.39 -13.59
N ARG A 225 -6.04 -32.32 -13.57
CA ARG A 225 -6.39 -30.99 -14.10
C ARG A 225 -5.18 -30.34 -14.79
N PRO A 226 -5.38 -29.34 -15.66
CA PRO A 226 -4.26 -28.56 -16.18
C PRO A 226 -3.68 -27.61 -15.13
N TYR A 227 -2.37 -27.40 -15.20
CA TYR A 227 -1.60 -26.54 -14.28
C TYR A 227 -1.05 -25.29 -14.97
N ASN A 228 -0.59 -24.33 -14.17
CA ASN A 228 0.10 -23.11 -14.57
C ASN A 228 -0.71 -22.23 -15.54
N ARG A 229 -2.01 -22.09 -15.30
CA ARG A 229 -2.93 -21.40 -16.23
C ARG A 229 -3.17 -19.94 -15.89
N VAL A 230 -3.37 -19.60 -14.62
CA VAL A 230 -3.77 -18.25 -14.18
C VAL A 230 -2.59 -17.55 -13.53
N SER A 231 -2.18 -16.40 -14.05
CA SER A 231 -1.05 -15.63 -13.51
C SER A 231 -1.32 -15.15 -12.09
N VAL A 232 -0.35 -15.36 -11.19
CA VAL A 232 -0.33 -14.72 -9.89
C VAL A 232 0.28 -13.33 -10.08
N PRO A 233 -0.49 -12.23 -9.94
CA PRO A 233 0.04 -10.90 -10.13
C PRO A 233 1.15 -10.57 -9.14
N SER A 234 2.11 -9.77 -9.58
CA SER A 234 3.20 -9.27 -8.71
C SER A 234 2.73 -8.12 -7.81
N HIS A 235 1.85 -7.28 -8.33
CA HIS A 235 1.33 -6.10 -7.65
C HIS A 235 -0.17 -5.94 -7.91
N ILE A 236 -0.86 -5.40 -6.92
CA ILE A 236 -2.24 -4.92 -7.01
C ILE A 236 -2.22 -3.40 -6.79
N TRP A 237 -3.04 -2.67 -7.54
CA TRP A 237 -3.15 -1.22 -7.41
C TRP A 237 -4.59 -0.74 -7.51
N THR A 238 -4.91 0.39 -6.88
CA THR A 238 -6.19 1.08 -7.02
C THR A 238 -5.95 2.57 -7.20
N ALA A 239 -6.41 3.13 -8.31
CA ALA A 239 -6.47 4.57 -8.54
C ALA A 239 -7.87 5.10 -8.23
N VAL A 240 -7.94 6.31 -7.70
CA VAL A 240 -9.18 6.95 -7.28
C VAL A 240 -9.24 8.36 -7.83
N CYS A 241 -10.39 8.72 -8.39
CA CYS A 241 -10.71 10.06 -8.86
C CYS A 241 -12.07 10.47 -8.27
N CYS A 242 -12.10 11.52 -7.46
CA CYS A 242 -13.35 12.15 -7.06
C CYS A 242 -13.69 13.26 -8.04
N ASN A 243 -14.69 13.02 -8.89
CA ASN A 243 -15.21 14.04 -9.79
C ASN A 243 -16.13 14.99 -9.02
N ASN A 244 -15.77 16.26 -8.96
CA ASN A 244 -16.57 17.34 -8.38
C ASN A 244 -16.12 18.66 -9.03
N SER A 245 -16.62 19.81 -8.56
CA SER A 245 -16.09 21.12 -8.91
C SER A 245 -14.57 21.20 -8.68
N ASP A 246 -13.86 22.04 -9.44
CA ASP A 246 -12.38 22.07 -9.45
C ASP A 246 -11.75 22.25 -8.06
N SER A 247 -12.41 22.99 -7.16
CA SER A 247 -11.93 23.19 -5.78
C SER A 247 -12.11 21.97 -4.87
N LEU A 248 -12.97 21.02 -5.25
CA LEU A 248 -13.29 19.81 -4.49
C LEU A 248 -12.84 18.51 -5.20
N LYS A 249 -12.40 18.60 -6.46
CA LYS A 249 -11.85 17.50 -7.25
C LYS A 249 -10.50 17.04 -6.68
N PHE A 250 -10.29 15.73 -6.61
CA PHE A 250 -9.02 15.15 -6.16
C PHE A 250 -8.80 13.73 -6.69
N SER A 251 -7.54 13.30 -6.71
CA SER A 251 -7.16 11.94 -7.05
C SER A 251 -5.92 11.47 -6.30
N PHE A 252 -5.76 10.16 -6.18
CA PHE A 252 -4.59 9.48 -5.63
C PHE A 252 -4.64 7.99 -6.00
N ALA A 253 -3.58 7.27 -5.68
CA ALA A 253 -3.46 5.85 -5.95
C ALA A 253 -2.80 5.07 -4.81
N PHE A 254 -3.12 3.78 -4.78
CA PHE A 254 -2.45 2.76 -3.97
C PHE A 254 -1.75 1.77 -4.88
N LEU A 255 -0.56 1.32 -4.50
CA LEU A 255 0.19 0.25 -5.18
C LEU A 255 0.81 -0.64 -4.11
N ALA A 256 0.59 -1.97 -4.20
CA ALA A 256 1.09 -2.91 -3.23
C ALA A 256 1.54 -4.24 -3.85
N GLU A 257 2.54 -4.87 -3.25
CA GLU A 257 3.02 -6.20 -3.65
C GLU A 257 2.05 -7.30 -3.21
N ASN A 258 1.78 -8.28 -4.06
CA ASN A 258 0.87 -9.39 -3.78
C ASN A 258 1.58 -10.51 -3.01
N GLN A 259 1.89 -10.26 -1.75
CA GLN A 259 2.56 -11.20 -0.85
C GLN A 259 2.19 -10.91 0.62
N GLU A 260 2.43 -11.88 1.51
CA GLU A 260 2.13 -11.75 2.94
C GLU A 260 2.74 -10.47 3.56
N ALA A 261 4.05 -10.28 3.40
CA ALA A 261 4.75 -9.06 3.82
C ALA A 261 4.71 -8.00 2.71
N SER A 262 3.53 -7.43 2.47
CA SER A 262 3.33 -6.43 1.41
C SER A 262 3.80 -5.03 1.83
N SER A 263 4.41 -4.31 0.88
CA SER A 263 4.64 -2.86 1.00
C SER A 263 3.49 -2.10 0.34
N LEU A 264 2.81 -1.24 1.10
CA LEU A 264 1.73 -0.40 0.57
C LEU A 264 2.25 1.01 0.30
N GLN A 265 2.16 1.41 -0.97
CA GLN A 265 2.47 2.77 -1.41
C GLN A 265 1.17 3.56 -1.59
N ILE A 266 1.23 4.85 -1.22
CA ILE A 266 0.15 5.82 -1.40
C ILE A 266 0.75 6.99 -2.18
N ILE A 267 0.42 7.09 -3.46
CA ILE A 267 1.13 7.93 -4.43
C ILE A 267 0.16 8.75 -5.30
N PRO A 268 0.62 9.87 -5.89
CA PRO A 268 -0.13 10.59 -6.93
C PRO A 268 -0.42 9.69 -8.15
N VAL A 269 -1.53 9.95 -8.87
CA VAL A 269 -1.89 9.17 -10.07
C VAL A 269 -0.83 9.28 -11.16
N GLU A 270 -0.21 10.44 -11.31
CA GLU A 270 0.90 10.67 -12.23
C GLU A 270 2.08 9.72 -11.96
N GLN A 271 2.43 9.54 -10.68
CA GLN A 271 3.48 8.61 -10.29
C GLN A 271 3.04 7.16 -10.52
N LEU A 272 1.78 6.81 -10.22
CA LEU A 272 1.24 5.49 -10.54
C LEU A 272 1.40 5.19 -12.04
N ASN A 273 1.05 6.11 -12.93
CA ASN A 273 1.19 5.91 -14.38
C ASN A 273 2.64 5.56 -14.78
N ALA A 274 3.62 6.22 -14.17
CA ALA A 274 5.05 5.94 -14.40
C ALA A 274 5.45 4.54 -13.89
N GLU A 275 5.06 4.17 -12.68
CA GLU A 275 5.31 2.84 -12.10
C GLU A 275 4.67 1.74 -12.95
N LEU A 276 3.41 1.91 -13.35
CA LEU A 276 2.67 0.93 -14.16
C LEU A 276 3.31 0.75 -15.55
N SER A 277 3.86 1.80 -16.16
CA SER A 277 4.57 1.68 -17.43
C SER A 277 5.76 0.72 -17.31
N GLY A 278 6.54 0.83 -16.21
CA GLY A 278 7.64 -0.08 -15.93
C GLY A 278 7.18 -1.49 -15.59
N LEU A 279 6.18 -1.62 -14.71
CA LEU A 279 5.67 -2.91 -14.22
C LEU A 279 5.02 -3.76 -15.32
N TYR A 280 4.22 -3.14 -16.18
CA TYR A 280 3.61 -3.81 -17.34
C TYR A 280 4.53 -3.88 -18.57
N ARG A 281 5.73 -3.27 -18.51
CA ARG A 281 6.69 -3.16 -19.62
C ARG A 281 6.07 -2.52 -20.87
N ILE A 282 5.25 -1.50 -20.67
CA ILE A 282 4.57 -0.76 -21.74
C ILE A 282 5.50 0.36 -22.22
N SER A 283 5.69 0.45 -23.53
CA SER A 283 6.48 1.51 -24.16
C SER A 283 5.66 2.76 -24.49
N GLU A 284 4.34 2.60 -24.60
CA GLU A 284 3.36 3.68 -24.75
C GLU A 284 3.10 4.40 -23.41
N THR A 285 2.47 5.57 -23.49
CA THR A 285 2.08 6.32 -22.31
C THR A 285 0.88 5.67 -21.63
N VAL A 286 1.06 5.20 -20.39
CA VAL A 286 -0.02 4.73 -19.53
C VAL A 286 -0.78 5.92 -18.94
N ASN A 287 -2.10 5.91 -19.06
CA ASN A 287 -2.97 6.87 -18.38
C ASN A 287 -4.17 6.17 -17.77
N VAL A 288 -4.26 6.14 -16.44
CA VAL A 288 -5.39 5.50 -15.76
C VAL A 288 -6.69 6.32 -15.86
N PHE A 289 -6.59 7.65 -15.87
CA PHE A 289 -7.72 8.56 -16.04
C PHE A 289 -7.51 9.50 -17.23
N ALA A 290 -8.59 10.15 -17.68
CA ALA A 290 -8.58 11.11 -18.79
C ALA A 290 -7.60 12.28 -18.60
N ASP A 291 -7.43 12.70 -17.35
CA ASP A 291 -6.50 13.71 -16.87
C ASP A 291 -5.95 13.31 -15.49
N ASP A 292 -5.22 14.20 -14.82
CA ASP A 292 -4.65 13.94 -13.48
C ASP A 292 -5.70 13.85 -12.36
N CYS A 293 -6.97 14.07 -12.67
CA CYS A 293 -8.09 14.19 -11.77
C CYS A 293 -7.81 15.06 -10.51
N GLY A 294 -7.05 16.15 -10.66
CA GLY A 294 -6.71 17.03 -9.54
C GLY A 294 -5.77 16.38 -8.54
N SER A 295 -4.83 15.54 -9.00
CA SER A 295 -3.87 14.80 -8.16
C SER A 295 -3.01 15.70 -7.27
N ARG A 296 -2.89 16.99 -7.60
CA ARG A 296 -2.11 17.99 -6.86
C ARG A 296 -2.98 19.08 -6.23
N SER A 297 -4.31 18.89 -6.18
CA SER A 297 -5.20 19.86 -5.55
C SER A 297 -4.96 19.89 -4.03
N GLN A 298 -5.16 21.06 -3.42
CA GLN A 298 -5.10 21.20 -1.95
C GLN A 298 -6.08 20.23 -1.27
N LYS A 299 -7.26 20.04 -1.87
CA LYS A 299 -8.24 19.07 -1.40
C LYS A 299 -7.70 17.64 -1.44
N GLY A 300 -6.97 17.27 -2.49
CA GLY A 300 -6.32 15.97 -2.60
C GLY A 300 -5.31 15.71 -1.49
N GLN A 301 -4.50 16.70 -1.15
CA GLN A 301 -3.53 16.60 -0.04
C GLN A 301 -4.23 16.39 1.31
N GLU A 302 -5.30 17.13 1.60
CA GLU A 302 -6.10 16.97 2.82
C GLU A 302 -6.73 15.56 2.92
N VAL A 303 -7.32 15.07 1.84
CA VAL A 303 -7.96 13.75 1.79
C VAL A 303 -6.93 12.64 1.92
N LEU A 304 -5.79 12.77 1.24
CA LEU A 304 -4.70 11.80 1.31
C LEU A 304 -4.14 11.69 2.73
N LEU A 305 -3.97 12.82 3.42
CA LEU A 305 -3.54 12.85 4.82
C LEU A 305 -4.55 12.13 5.74
N ALA A 306 -5.85 12.39 5.56
CA ALA A 306 -6.90 11.73 6.33
C ALA A 306 -6.91 10.20 6.11
N ILE A 307 -6.73 9.76 4.86
CA ILE A 307 -6.63 8.35 4.50
C ILE A 307 -5.39 7.71 5.13
N LYS A 308 -4.21 8.33 5.01
CA LYS A 308 -2.96 7.83 5.61
C LYS A 308 -3.13 7.61 7.11
N LYS A 309 -3.70 8.60 7.81
CA LYS A 309 -4.00 8.51 9.25
C LYS A 309 -4.97 7.37 9.58
N ALA A 310 -6.06 7.26 8.83
CA ALA A 310 -7.08 6.23 9.08
C ALA A 310 -6.57 4.80 8.79
N LEU A 311 -5.80 4.63 7.70
CA LEU A 311 -5.17 3.35 7.36
C LEU A 311 -4.23 2.92 8.46
N TYR A 312 -3.39 3.85 8.91
CA TYR A 312 -2.45 3.57 9.97
C TYR A 312 -3.17 3.12 11.25
N SER A 313 -4.17 3.86 11.74
CA SER A 313 -4.92 3.43 12.94
C SER A 313 -5.59 2.06 12.72
N SER A 314 -6.07 1.78 11.51
CA SER A 314 -6.64 0.47 11.15
C SER A 314 -5.60 -0.66 11.21
N PHE A 315 -4.38 -0.42 10.73
CA PHE A 315 -3.28 -1.38 10.77
C PHE A 315 -2.74 -1.58 12.19
N GLN A 316 -2.62 -0.52 12.99
CA GLN A 316 -2.28 -0.67 14.40
C GLN A 316 -3.32 -1.50 15.16
N ASN A 317 -4.60 -1.21 14.96
CA ASN A 317 -5.67 -2.02 15.53
C ASN A 317 -5.57 -3.48 15.05
N LEU A 318 -5.08 -3.77 13.82
CA LEU A 318 -4.84 -5.16 13.40
C LEU A 318 -3.85 -5.86 14.33
N LEU A 319 -2.69 -5.25 14.56
CA LEU A 319 -1.62 -5.88 15.32
C LEU A 319 -1.98 -5.99 16.80
N ILE A 320 -2.81 -5.06 17.29
CA ILE A 320 -3.41 -5.11 18.63
C ILE A 320 -4.51 -6.20 18.71
N ASP A 321 -5.40 -6.30 17.72
CA ASP A 321 -6.49 -7.29 17.66
C ASP A 321 -5.96 -8.71 17.43
N SER A 322 -4.77 -8.86 16.84
CA SER A 322 -4.05 -10.14 16.66
C SER A 322 -3.33 -10.60 17.93
N TYR A 323 -3.12 -9.70 18.90
CA TYR A 323 -2.50 -9.98 20.20
C TYR A 323 -3.43 -9.62 21.37
N PRO A 324 -4.55 -10.34 21.58
CA PRO A 324 -5.54 -9.98 22.61
C PRO A 324 -5.08 -10.08 24.07
N GLN A 325 -3.78 -10.12 24.39
CA GLN A 325 -3.28 -10.23 25.77
C GLN A 325 -2.24 -9.19 26.22
N LEU A 326 -1.78 -8.23 25.40
CA LEU A 326 -0.58 -7.45 25.77
C LEU A 326 -0.73 -5.93 25.90
N VAL A 327 -1.81 -5.30 25.41
CA VAL A 327 -1.86 -3.83 25.33
C VAL A 327 -3.16 -3.26 25.92
N PRO A 328 -3.12 -2.72 27.17
CA PRO A 328 -4.25 -2.06 27.80
C PRO A 328 -4.76 -0.83 27.03
N PRO A 329 -6.03 -0.41 27.21
CA PRO A 329 -6.64 0.74 26.52
C PRO A 329 -5.85 2.05 26.60
N ALA A 330 -5.13 2.29 27.70
CA ALA A 330 -4.26 3.46 27.86
C ALA A 330 -3.09 3.47 26.86
N LYS A 331 -2.48 2.30 26.58
CA LYS A 331 -1.41 2.17 25.57
C LYS A 331 -1.95 2.35 24.15
N ARG A 332 -3.19 1.94 23.87
CA ARG A 332 -3.87 2.22 22.58
C ARG A 332 -4.07 3.72 22.36
N SER A 333 -4.56 4.43 23.38
CA SER A 333 -4.74 5.89 23.31
C SER A 333 -3.41 6.62 23.11
N LYS A 334 -2.32 6.14 23.73
CA LYS A 334 -0.98 6.69 23.54
C LYS A 334 -0.54 6.50 22.08
N LEU A 335 -0.70 5.29 21.56
CA LEU A 335 -0.30 4.92 20.21
C LEU A 335 -1.07 5.71 19.12
N ASP A 336 -2.38 5.90 19.28
CA ASP A 336 -3.19 6.77 18.38
C ASP A 336 -2.76 8.26 18.46
N SER A 337 -2.27 8.71 19.61
CA SER A 337 -1.73 10.05 19.82
C SER A 337 -0.38 10.24 19.11
N GLU A 338 0.57 9.32 19.32
CA GLU A 338 1.90 9.31 18.69
C GLU A 338 1.80 9.34 17.16
N THR A 339 0.84 8.59 16.64
CA THR A 339 0.52 8.55 15.21
C THR A 339 -0.01 9.86 14.69
N SER A 340 -0.92 10.46 15.47
CA SER A 340 -1.48 11.75 15.14
C SER A 340 -0.40 12.83 15.15
N GLN A 341 0.64 12.67 15.97
CA GLN A 341 1.82 13.54 16.01
C GLN A 341 2.70 13.35 14.78
N VAL A 342 3.04 12.11 14.40
CA VAL A 342 3.76 11.79 13.15
C VAL A 342 3.11 12.45 11.94
N MET A 343 1.79 12.25 11.76
CA MET A 343 1.08 12.77 10.60
C MET A 343 0.88 14.29 10.62
N LYS A 344 1.14 14.97 11.75
CA LYS A 344 1.03 16.42 11.91
C LYS A 344 2.38 17.15 11.84
N SER A 345 3.51 16.44 11.84
CA SER A 345 4.83 17.05 11.71
C SER A 345 4.90 17.92 10.46
N THR A 346 5.36 19.16 10.64
CA THR A 346 5.54 20.12 9.53
C THR A 346 6.90 19.97 8.85
N ASN A 347 7.84 19.27 9.49
CA ASN A 347 9.16 18.95 8.95
C ASN A 347 9.16 17.69 8.07
N LEU A 348 8.08 16.92 8.09
CA LEU A 348 7.92 15.68 7.32
C LEU A 348 7.35 15.96 5.92
N ASP A 349 8.12 15.66 4.87
CA ASP A 349 7.60 15.66 3.50
C ASP A 349 6.66 14.47 3.30
N GLN A 350 5.36 14.75 3.32
CA GLN A 350 4.30 13.73 3.24
C GLN A 350 4.33 12.90 1.95
N ASN A 351 4.98 13.39 0.89
CA ASN A 351 5.14 12.64 -0.36
C ASN A 351 6.19 11.53 -0.25
N LYS A 352 7.08 11.62 0.75
CA LYS A 352 8.16 10.64 0.99
C LYS A 352 7.81 9.60 2.06
N VAL A 353 6.63 9.69 2.67
CA VAL A 353 6.18 8.81 3.77
C VAL A 353 5.41 7.61 3.23
N GLN A 354 5.91 6.40 3.53
CA GLN A 354 5.25 5.12 3.26
C GLN A 354 4.94 4.35 4.54
N LEU A 355 3.89 3.53 4.49
CA LEU A 355 3.44 2.69 5.60
C LEU A 355 3.83 1.24 5.34
N THR A 356 4.76 0.68 6.12
CA THR A 356 5.25 -0.70 5.96
C THR A 356 5.27 -1.43 7.28
N GLY A 357 4.29 -2.32 7.52
CA GLY A 357 4.06 -2.82 8.89
C GLY A 357 3.88 -1.65 9.87
N ILE A 358 4.06 -1.83 11.18
CA ILE A 358 3.95 -0.73 12.17
C ILE A 358 5.17 0.22 12.12
N ARG A 359 5.65 0.59 10.94
CA ARG A 359 6.79 1.48 10.77
C ARG A 359 6.56 2.40 9.58
N PHE A 360 6.79 3.69 9.78
CA PHE A 360 6.78 4.67 8.69
C PHE A 360 8.18 4.78 8.12
N LEU A 361 8.32 4.54 6.83
CA LEU A 361 9.57 4.77 6.09
C LEU A 361 9.52 6.14 5.42
N VAL A 362 10.61 6.88 5.51
CA VAL A 362 10.81 8.19 4.88
C VAL A 362 12.00 8.11 3.93
N GLY A 363 11.78 8.48 2.67
CA GLY A 363 12.86 8.63 1.69
C GLY A 363 13.76 9.83 1.98
N ILE A 364 15.08 9.65 1.91
CA ILE A 364 16.07 10.72 2.14
C ILE A 364 16.98 10.90 0.93
N SER A 365 17.24 12.14 0.51
CA SER A 365 18.00 12.41 -0.72
C SER A 365 19.51 12.24 -0.56
N SER A 366 20.02 12.45 0.65
CA SER A 366 21.42 12.27 1.04
C SER A 366 21.55 12.11 2.56
N LEU A 367 22.72 11.72 3.06
CA LEU A 367 22.96 11.67 4.50
C LEU A 367 22.99 13.07 5.15
N ALA A 368 23.36 14.10 4.40
CA ALA A 368 23.27 15.48 4.86
C ALA A 368 21.80 15.95 5.00
N ASP A 369 20.94 15.54 4.04
CA ASP A 369 19.50 15.80 4.08
C ASP A 369 18.84 15.05 5.24
N TRP A 370 19.20 13.79 5.45
CA TRP A 370 18.78 13.00 6.61
C TRP A 370 19.15 13.67 7.92
N HIS A 371 20.41 14.07 8.11
CA HIS A 371 20.90 14.64 9.36
C HIS A 371 20.13 15.91 9.74
N ARG A 372 19.96 16.83 8.76
CA ARG A 372 19.14 18.04 8.93
C ARG A 372 17.69 17.74 9.30
N GLN A 373 17.09 16.73 8.67
CA GLN A 373 15.71 16.34 8.93
C GLN A 373 15.56 15.67 10.31
N PHE A 374 16.51 14.82 10.68
CA PHE A 374 16.58 14.19 11.99
C PHE A 374 16.63 15.24 13.09
N GLU A 375 17.54 16.21 13.04
CA GLU A 375 17.65 17.27 14.06
C GLU A 375 16.32 18.01 14.25
N LYS A 376 15.68 18.44 13.15
CA LYS A 376 14.41 19.16 13.22
C LYS A 376 13.25 18.33 13.75
N MET A 377 13.08 17.10 13.26
CA MET A 377 12.00 16.22 13.71
C MET A 377 12.19 15.80 15.18
N TYR A 378 13.45 15.64 15.59
CA TYR A 378 13.79 15.31 16.97
C TYR A 378 13.39 16.48 17.88
N GLU A 379 13.90 17.69 17.63
CA GLU A 379 13.66 18.86 18.49
C GLU A 379 12.22 19.42 18.47
N GLN A 380 11.51 19.31 17.34
CA GLN A 380 10.25 20.04 17.14
C GLN A 380 9.00 19.15 17.14
N ASP A 381 9.16 17.86 16.84
CA ASP A 381 8.02 16.97 16.59
C ASP A 381 8.02 15.73 17.50
N ASP A 382 8.95 15.59 18.46
CA ASP A 382 9.23 14.40 19.29
C ASP A 382 9.43 13.10 18.49
N LEU A 383 10.07 13.18 17.32
CA LEU A 383 10.25 12.03 16.42
C LEU A 383 11.71 11.77 16.07
N ALA A 384 12.08 10.50 16.08
CA ALA A 384 13.38 10.01 15.64
C ALA A 384 13.29 9.43 14.21
N CYS A 385 13.90 10.10 13.23
CA CYS A 385 14.11 9.55 11.88
C CYS A 385 15.36 8.65 11.88
N VAL A 386 15.18 7.39 12.28
CA VAL A 386 16.26 6.41 12.45
C VAL A 386 16.76 5.91 11.10
N LEU A 387 17.98 6.26 10.72
CA LEU A 387 18.60 5.84 9.46
C LEU A 387 18.59 4.31 9.32
N ALA A 388 18.13 3.82 8.17
CA ALA A 388 18.02 2.39 7.87
C ALA A 388 19.05 1.93 6.82
N PRO A 389 19.41 0.63 6.77
CA PRO A 389 20.41 0.11 5.85
C PRO A 389 20.06 0.34 4.38
N ALA A 390 21.07 0.60 3.55
CA ALA A 390 20.89 0.69 2.10
C ALA A 390 20.38 -0.66 1.56
N GLY A 391 19.27 -0.64 0.83
CA GLY A 391 18.67 -1.87 0.28
C GLY A 391 17.63 -2.55 1.16
N VAL A 392 16.95 -1.85 2.07
CA VAL A 392 15.60 -2.29 2.50
C VAL A 392 14.83 -2.60 1.21
N ALA A 393 14.40 -3.85 1.00
CA ALA A 393 13.76 -4.30 -0.24
C ALA A 393 12.62 -3.35 -0.67
N VAL A 394 11.94 -2.77 0.32
CA VAL A 394 10.97 -1.69 0.21
C VAL A 394 11.50 -0.45 -0.53
N ALA A 395 12.64 0.11 -0.16
CA ALA A 395 13.14 1.37 -0.74
C ALA A 395 13.44 1.23 -2.24
N LYS A 396 14.05 0.11 -2.63
CA LYS A 396 14.44 -0.19 -4.03
C LYS A 396 13.25 -0.61 -4.90
N ALA A 397 12.21 -1.18 -4.29
CA ALA A 397 10.95 -1.54 -4.96
C ALA A 397 9.94 -0.38 -5.03
N SER A 398 10.04 0.60 -4.12
CA SER A 398 9.10 1.74 -4.01
C SER A 398 9.49 3.00 -4.79
N GLY A 399 10.53 2.95 -5.63
CA GLY A 399 11.02 4.13 -6.36
C GLY A 399 11.55 5.25 -5.44
N ILE A 400 11.73 4.96 -4.15
CA ILE A 400 12.30 5.87 -3.16
C ILE A 400 13.83 5.84 -3.32
N SER A 401 14.50 6.92 -2.89
CA SER A 401 15.95 6.92 -2.68
C SER A 401 16.43 5.60 -2.04
N ASP A 402 17.59 5.09 -2.45
CA ASP A 402 18.24 3.91 -1.88
C ASP A 402 18.56 4.05 -0.38
N LYS A 403 18.44 5.29 0.13
CA LYS A 403 18.59 5.68 1.52
C LYS A 403 17.23 6.07 2.10
N VAL A 404 16.89 5.47 3.24
CA VAL A 404 15.63 5.70 3.96
C VAL A 404 15.88 5.79 5.46
N CYS A 405 14.95 6.42 6.19
CA CYS A 405 14.89 6.32 7.65
C CYS A 405 13.53 5.77 8.08
N THR A 406 13.48 5.20 9.28
CA THR A 406 12.24 4.79 9.93
C THR A 406 11.89 5.77 11.03
N LEU A 407 10.65 6.28 11.06
CA LEU A 407 10.19 7.12 12.16
C LEU A 407 9.92 6.26 13.41
N GLN A 408 10.48 6.69 14.54
CA GLN A 408 10.30 6.09 15.85
C GLN A 408 9.98 7.17 16.89
N GLU A 409 9.28 6.77 17.96
CA GLU A 409 9.16 7.56 19.18
C GLU A 409 10.53 7.84 19.79
N GLN A 410 10.65 8.97 20.50
CA GLN A 410 11.78 9.18 21.38
C GLN A 410 11.69 8.37 22.67
N LYS A 411 12.81 7.83 23.11
CA LYS A 411 12.94 7.01 24.34
C LYS A 411 12.59 7.70 25.68
N HIS A 412 12.38 9.02 25.72
CA HIS A 412 11.98 9.72 26.96
C HIS A 412 10.47 9.61 27.23
N LEU A 413 9.70 9.17 26.23
CA LEU A 413 8.25 9.03 26.33
C LEU A 413 7.85 7.88 27.28
N PRO A 414 6.66 7.94 27.91
CA PRO A 414 6.23 6.94 28.87
C PRO A 414 6.23 5.50 28.31
N ASN A 415 6.66 4.55 29.15
CA ASN A 415 6.82 3.11 28.81
C ASN A 415 7.88 2.81 27.74
N SER A 416 8.87 3.69 27.55
CA SER A 416 10.02 3.39 26.69
C SER A 416 10.66 2.05 27.08
N GLY A 417 10.92 1.22 26.08
CA GLY A 417 11.65 -0.04 26.23
C GLY A 417 13.16 0.12 26.04
N VAL A 418 13.68 1.34 26.02
CA VAL A 418 15.09 1.63 25.73
C VAL A 418 15.64 2.64 26.74
N THR A 419 16.81 2.34 27.30
CA THR A 419 17.50 3.16 28.30
C THR A 419 18.14 4.40 27.69
N ALA A 420 18.62 5.31 28.54
CA ALA A 420 19.34 6.51 28.14
C ALA A 420 20.54 6.17 27.23
N LYS A 421 21.30 5.11 27.48
CA LYS A 421 22.46 4.76 26.63
C LYS A 421 22.15 3.82 25.47
N GLY A 422 20.90 3.36 25.34
CA GLY A 422 20.41 2.61 24.19
C GLY A 422 20.14 1.13 24.45
N TRP A 423 20.31 0.64 25.69
CA TRP A 423 20.02 -0.76 26.03
C TRP A 423 18.52 -1.04 25.97
N SER A 424 18.16 -2.22 25.49
CA SER A 424 16.78 -2.68 25.55
C SER A 424 16.44 -3.11 26.97
N CYS A 425 15.28 -2.69 27.46
CA CYS A 425 14.81 -3.06 28.77
C CYS A 425 14.28 -4.52 28.79
N VAL A 426 14.60 -5.25 29.85
CA VAL A 426 14.20 -6.64 30.08
C VAL A 426 13.23 -6.71 31.26
N GLY A 427 12.13 -7.44 31.10
CA GLY A 427 11.12 -7.65 32.13
C GLY A 427 10.23 -6.45 32.50
N GLN A 428 10.71 -5.22 32.32
CA GLN A 428 9.98 -3.98 32.63
C GLN A 428 10.38 -2.83 31.70
N ALA A 429 9.50 -1.85 31.51
CA ALA A 429 9.83 -0.62 30.79
C ALA A 429 10.54 0.39 31.71
N CYS A 430 11.11 1.43 31.10
CA CYS A 430 11.61 2.60 31.82
C CYS A 430 10.55 3.20 32.73
N GLY A 431 10.91 3.44 33.98
CA GLY A 431 10.03 4.07 34.97
C GLY A 431 10.69 4.26 36.34
N TYR A 432 9.94 4.90 37.25
CA TYR A 432 10.33 5.09 38.64
C TYR A 432 9.98 3.84 39.46
N HIS A 433 10.94 2.96 39.66
CA HIS A 433 10.78 1.72 40.42
C HIS A 433 11.29 1.89 41.85
N GLU A 434 10.51 2.57 42.69
CA GLU A 434 10.79 2.79 44.13
C GLU A 434 12.08 3.60 44.42
N THR A 435 12.58 4.33 43.43
CA THR A 435 13.73 5.25 43.52
C THR A 435 13.35 6.64 43.03
N ASN A 436 14.22 7.64 43.21
CA ASN A 436 13.99 9.01 42.73
C ASN A 436 14.44 9.24 41.28
N TYR A 437 14.89 8.21 40.57
CA TYR A 437 15.27 8.28 39.16
C TYR A 437 14.57 7.21 38.34
N SER A 438 14.46 7.45 37.03
CA SER A 438 13.90 6.51 36.07
C SER A 438 14.98 5.53 35.59
N TRP A 439 14.65 4.24 35.55
CA TRP A 439 15.58 3.17 35.13
C TRP A 439 14.83 1.92 34.66
N CYS A 440 15.55 0.95 34.09
CA CYS A 440 15.04 -0.40 33.83
C CYS A 440 16.19 -1.44 33.87
N TYR A 441 15.85 -2.73 33.98
CA TYR A 441 16.82 -3.81 33.84
C TYR A 441 17.19 -4.01 32.36
N THR A 442 18.42 -4.40 32.09
CA THR A 442 18.97 -4.63 30.74
C THR A 442 19.37 -6.10 30.51
N SER A 443 19.34 -6.92 31.57
CA SER A 443 19.56 -8.36 31.52
C SER A 443 18.74 -9.11 32.58
N ASP A 444 18.55 -10.40 32.40
CA ASP A 444 17.93 -11.29 33.41
C ASP A 444 18.85 -11.49 34.65
N GLU A 445 20.10 -11.05 34.58
CA GLU A 445 21.09 -11.11 35.67
C GLU A 445 21.01 -9.88 36.60
N ASN A 446 19.99 -9.03 36.41
CA ASN A 446 19.75 -7.77 37.12
C ASN A 446 20.74 -6.64 36.80
N ASP A 447 21.38 -6.65 35.62
CA ASP A 447 22.04 -5.45 35.10
C ASP A 447 20.99 -4.38 34.80
N TRP A 448 21.33 -3.10 34.96
CA TRP A 448 20.38 -1.99 34.80
C TRP A 448 21.07 -0.75 34.24
N ASP A 449 20.28 0.15 33.64
CA ASP A 449 20.76 1.45 33.16
C ASP A 449 19.69 2.53 33.38
N TYR A 450 20.12 3.79 33.42
CA TYR A 450 19.23 4.94 33.61
C TYR A 450 18.34 5.15 32.40
N CYS A 451 17.14 5.67 32.62
CA CYS A 451 16.21 6.08 31.58
C CYS A 451 16.04 7.59 31.58
N CYS A 452 15.83 8.15 30.39
CA CYS A 452 15.56 9.58 30.24
C CYS A 452 14.14 9.90 30.69
N THR A 453 13.98 10.97 31.47
CA THR A 453 12.67 11.50 31.87
C THR A 453 12.22 12.67 31.01
N GLU A 454 13.17 13.29 30.32
CA GLU A 454 12.97 14.36 29.34
C GLU A 454 13.86 14.10 28.12
N GLU A 455 13.73 14.93 27.10
CA GLU A 455 14.43 14.79 25.84
C GLU A 455 15.96 14.69 26.02
N CYS A 456 16.55 13.76 25.27
CA CYS A 456 17.99 13.59 25.18
C CYS A 456 18.56 14.65 24.25
N THR A 457 19.05 15.75 24.81
CA THR A 457 19.49 16.96 24.09
C THR A 457 20.98 17.20 24.27
N VAL A 458 21.58 18.01 23.38
CA VAL A 458 22.99 18.37 23.49
C VAL A 458 23.18 19.38 24.62
N ASN A 459 23.95 19.01 25.63
CA ASN A 459 24.33 19.91 26.71
C ASN A 459 25.30 20.99 26.17
N PRO A 460 25.02 22.30 26.32
CA PRO A 460 25.86 23.37 25.76
C PRO A 460 27.30 23.41 26.28
N GLU A 461 27.54 22.94 27.50
CA GLU A 461 28.86 22.95 28.14
C GLU A 461 29.68 21.71 27.78
N SER A 462 29.11 20.51 27.99
CA SER A 462 29.81 19.25 27.73
C SER A 462 29.84 18.89 26.25
N LYS A 463 28.94 19.48 25.45
CA LYS A 463 28.69 19.17 24.04
C LYS A 463 28.33 17.71 23.79
N GLN A 464 27.81 17.03 24.81
CA GLN A 464 27.35 15.65 24.76
C GLN A 464 25.83 15.61 24.85
N TYR A 465 25.25 14.56 24.27
CA TYR A 465 23.86 14.25 24.52
C TYR A 465 23.66 13.83 25.98
N GLU A 466 22.84 14.57 26.69
CA GLU A 466 22.47 14.31 28.08
C GLU A 466 20.96 14.38 28.24
N CYS A 467 20.43 13.65 29.22
CA CYS A 467 19.04 13.74 29.61
C CYS A 467 18.90 13.74 31.13
N PRO A 468 17.90 14.46 31.68
CA PRO A 468 17.49 14.30 33.06
C PRO A 468 17.08 12.85 33.35
N ARG A 469 17.47 12.35 34.52
CA ARG A 469 17.08 11.02 35.00
C ARG A 469 16.01 11.03 36.09
N GLY A 470 15.49 12.20 36.46
CA GLY A 470 14.38 12.37 37.40
C GLY A 470 14.75 12.79 38.84
N ASP A 471 16.02 12.65 39.23
CA ASP A 471 16.52 12.99 40.57
C ASP A 471 17.15 14.40 40.68
N GLY A 472 16.98 15.22 39.63
CA GLY A 472 17.63 16.52 39.50
C GLY A 472 19.05 16.47 38.93
N SER A 473 19.54 15.29 38.55
CA SER A 473 20.81 15.14 37.81
C SER A 473 20.59 14.62 36.38
N THR A 474 21.65 14.69 35.57
CA THR A 474 21.66 14.24 34.18
C THR A 474 22.51 12.98 34.01
N THR A 475 22.26 12.25 32.94
CA THR A 475 23.09 11.14 32.47
C THR A 475 23.38 11.31 30.98
N GLN A 476 24.54 10.83 30.53
CA GLN A 476 24.81 10.70 29.10
C GLN A 476 23.75 9.82 28.44
N CYS A 477 23.36 10.22 27.23
CA CYS A 477 22.32 9.55 26.49
C CYS A 477 22.64 9.48 24.99
N SER A 478 22.01 8.54 24.28
CA SER A 478 22.10 8.44 22.82
C SER A 478 20.72 8.52 22.17
N PRO A 479 20.41 9.54 21.34
CA PRO A 479 19.13 9.57 20.63
C PRO A 479 18.97 8.32 19.75
N GLN A 480 17.75 7.97 19.37
CA GLN A 480 17.53 6.95 18.34
C GLN A 480 17.76 7.61 16.98
N TYR A 481 18.88 7.32 16.32
CA TYR A 481 19.23 8.03 15.07
C TYR A 481 19.68 7.10 13.94
N SER A 482 20.25 5.92 14.23
CA SER A 482 20.75 5.03 13.17
C SER A 482 20.68 3.55 13.54
N THR A 483 20.46 2.72 12.53
CA THR A 483 20.65 1.27 12.56
C THR A 483 21.75 0.84 11.57
N VAL A 484 22.60 1.77 11.18
CA VAL A 484 23.66 1.60 10.18
C VAL A 484 24.98 2.11 10.73
N THR A 485 26.02 1.29 10.54
CA THR A 485 27.39 1.61 10.98
C THR A 485 28.06 2.62 10.05
N VAL A 486 29.23 3.12 10.45
CA VAL A 486 30.08 3.98 9.58
C VAL A 486 30.49 3.31 8.26
N SER A 487 30.43 1.98 8.20
CA SER A 487 30.75 1.19 7.01
C SER A 487 29.50 0.69 6.26
N GLY A 488 28.34 1.33 6.46
CA GLY A 488 27.09 0.95 5.79
C GLY A 488 26.47 -0.39 6.22
N ARG A 489 27.03 -1.08 7.23
CA ARG A 489 26.49 -2.38 7.67
C ARG A 489 25.28 -2.18 8.58
N ALA A 490 24.31 -3.07 8.44
CA ALA A 490 23.16 -3.11 9.33
C ALA A 490 23.58 -3.51 10.76
N CYS A 491 23.04 -2.79 11.73
CA CYS A 491 23.07 -3.15 13.14
C CYS A 491 22.02 -4.24 13.42
N ARG A 492 22.24 -4.97 14.51
CA ARG A 492 21.22 -5.84 15.11
C ARG A 492 20.00 -5.02 15.53
N ALA A 493 18.82 -5.58 15.35
CA ALA A 493 17.56 -4.91 15.68
C ALA A 493 17.43 -4.61 17.19
N ASP A 494 17.99 -5.46 18.04
CA ASP A 494 18.02 -5.33 19.51
C ASP A 494 19.24 -4.55 20.03
N HIS A 495 20.14 -4.14 19.14
CA HIS A 495 21.32 -3.35 19.47
C HIS A 495 21.62 -2.36 18.33
N PRO A 496 20.75 -1.34 18.13
CA PRO A 496 20.95 -0.27 17.15
C PRO A 496 22.19 0.59 17.47
N CYS A 497 22.43 1.69 16.77
CA CYS A 497 23.53 2.57 17.16
C CYS A 497 23.23 3.29 18.48
N GLY A 498 24.14 3.17 19.45
CA GLY A 498 24.00 3.74 20.80
C GLY A 498 25.33 3.81 21.53
N LEU A 499 25.31 4.28 22.79
CA LEU A 499 26.53 4.38 23.61
C LEU A 499 26.86 3.06 24.31
N TYR A 500 25.85 2.35 24.83
CA TYR A 500 26.04 1.06 25.53
C TYR A 500 27.21 1.05 26.52
N GLU A 501 27.25 2.06 27.38
CA GLU A 501 28.31 2.29 28.39
C GLU A 501 29.71 2.64 27.85
N LYS A 502 29.85 2.86 26.54
CA LYS A 502 31.06 3.40 25.94
C LYS A 502 30.97 4.91 25.77
N SER A 503 32.12 5.54 25.57
CA SER A 503 32.23 6.97 25.21
C SER A 503 32.01 7.23 23.72
N TYR A 504 31.87 6.18 22.91
CA TYR A 504 31.70 6.24 21.48
C TYR A 504 30.42 5.51 21.06
N PHE A 505 29.85 5.89 19.92
CA PHE A 505 28.67 5.25 19.37
C PHE A 505 29.05 4.01 18.57
N TRP A 506 28.34 2.92 18.81
CA TRP A 506 28.59 1.63 18.17
C TRP A 506 27.34 0.75 18.18
N CYS A 507 27.42 -0.38 17.47
CA CYS A 507 26.39 -1.42 17.49
C CYS A 507 26.98 -2.80 17.18
N TYR A 508 26.24 -3.86 17.50
CA TYR A 508 26.55 -5.21 17.03
C TYR A 508 26.03 -5.40 15.61
N THR A 509 26.84 -6.00 14.75
CA THR A 509 26.45 -6.34 13.37
C THR A 509 25.94 -7.77 13.22
N ASP A 510 26.17 -8.63 14.22
CA ASP A 510 25.63 -10.00 14.25
C ASP A 510 25.56 -10.58 15.68
N TYR A 511 25.04 -11.79 15.80
CA TYR A 511 24.89 -12.53 17.07
C TYR A 511 26.18 -13.25 17.51
N ARG A 512 27.29 -13.13 16.77
CA ARG A 512 28.60 -13.69 17.13
C ARG A 512 29.47 -12.69 17.90
N GLY A 513 28.92 -11.52 18.23
CA GLY A 513 29.62 -10.46 18.94
C GLY A 513 30.47 -9.55 18.04
N ASN A 514 30.32 -9.65 16.71
CA ASN A 514 30.97 -8.68 15.83
C ASN A 514 30.30 -7.32 15.98
N TRP A 515 31.11 -6.27 16.11
CA TRP A 515 30.64 -4.91 16.31
C TRP A 515 31.37 -3.92 15.39
N LYS A 516 30.75 -2.76 15.19
CA LYS A 516 31.30 -1.65 14.40
C LYS A 516 30.91 -0.30 15.01
N TYR A 517 31.71 0.72 14.71
CA TYR A 517 31.41 2.11 15.07
C TYR A 517 30.19 2.64 14.32
N CYS A 518 29.50 3.58 14.95
CA CYS A 518 28.44 4.37 14.36
C CYS A 518 28.84 5.85 14.29
N CYS A 519 28.35 6.52 13.24
CA CYS A 519 28.39 7.98 13.06
C CYS A 519 27.76 8.64 14.32
N SER A 520 28.36 9.68 14.92
CA SER A 520 27.72 10.45 16.00
C SER A 520 26.38 11.04 15.52
N PRO A 521 25.33 11.12 16.37
CA PRO A 521 24.09 11.80 16.03
C PRO A 521 24.26 13.29 15.73
N GLN A 522 25.32 13.93 16.22
CA GLN A 522 25.67 15.33 15.87
C GLN A 522 26.38 15.44 14.52
N HIS A 523 26.59 14.32 13.83
CA HIS A 523 27.34 14.27 12.59
C HIS A 523 26.71 13.28 11.59
N TYR A 524 27.28 13.23 10.41
CA TYR A 524 26.91 12.23 9.42
C TYR A 524 28.12 11.82 8.59
N CYS A 525 27.95 10.72 7.88
CA CYS A 525 28.98 10.10 7.10
C CYS A 525 29.05 10.87 5.75
N GLY A 526 30.12 11.65 5.53
CA GLY A 526 30.21 12.60 4.42
C GLY A 526 31.63 13.14 4.20
N SER A 527 31.88 13.86 3.10
CA SER A 527 33.22 14.36 2.77
C SER A 527 33.67 15.53 3.65
N HIS A 528 32.72 16.37 4.11
CA HIS A 528 32.98 17.53 4.96
C HIS A 528 34.18 18.35 4.44
N ASP A 529 35.26 18.46 5.21
CA ASP A 529 36.46 19.25 4.87
C ASP A 529 37.53 18.47 4.07
N TYR A 530 37.31 17.18 3.79
CA TYR A 530 38.27 16.31 3.10
C TYR A 530 37.66 15.69 1.83
N ASP A 531 38.50 15.07 1.00
CA ASP A 531 38.10 14.39 -0.24
C ASP A 531 37.60 12.95 -0.01
N TYR A 532 37.72 12.43 1.21
CA TYR A 532 37.19 11.14 1.64
C TYR A 532 36.00 11.30 2.58
N GLN A 533 35.11 10.29 2.62
CA GLN A 533 33.99 10.30 3.55
C GLN A 533 34.43 9.87 4.95
N TRP A 534 34.00 10.61 5.97
CA TRP A 534 34.30 10.33 7.37
C TRP A 534 33.21 10.90 8.30
N CYS A 535 33.31 10.51 9.56
CA CYS A 535 32.47 11.08 10.62
C CYS A 535 33.11 10.99 12.00
N TYR A 536 32.66 11.83 12.92
CA TYR A 536 32.90 11.61 14.34
C TYR A 536 32.11 10.40 14.84
N THR A 537 32.69 9.67 15.80
CA THR A 537 32.08 8.52 16.47
C THR A 537 31.94 8.73 17.97
N GLN A 538 32.33 9.89 18.47
CA GLN A 538 32.30 10.26 19.88
C GLN A 538 32.07 11.77 20.00
N ASP A 539 31.29 12.14 21.01
CA ASP A 539 30.99 13.54 21.32
C ASP A 539 31.74 14.01 22.59
N PRO A 540 32.21 15.28 22.60
CA PRO A 540 32.39 16.14 21.42
C PRO A 540 33.58 15.68 20.57
N GLU A 541 33.47 15.77 19.24
CA GLU A 541 34.48 15.69 18.16
C GLU A 541 35.88 15.08 18.45
N ALA A 542 35.96 14.06 19.30
CA ALA A 542 37.23 13.59 19.87
C ALA A 542 37.82 12.40 19.10
N ALA A 543 36.95 11.64 18.41
CA ALA A 543 37.35 10.47 17.64
C ALA A 543 36.51 10.37 16.37
N TRP A 544 37.15 9.96 15.28
CA TRP A 544 36.52 9.83 13.96
C TRP A 544 36.85 8.50 13.29
N GLN A 545 36.07 8.13 12.28
CA GLN A 545 36.28 6.95 11.45
C GLN A 545 36.03 7.28 9.97
N HIS A 546 36.73 6.59 9.07
CA HIS A 546 36.42 6.63 7.64
C HIS A 546 35.08 5.94 7.37
N CYS A 547 34.27 6.58 6.54
CA CYS A 547 33.07 5.97 6.02
C CYS A 547 33.45 5.14 4.80
N THR A 548 33.27 3.83 4.90
CA THR A 548 33.60 2.87 3.83
C THR A 548 32.32 2.16 3.45
N PRO A 549 31.58 2.64 2.43
CA PRO A 549 30.36 1.99 1.97
C PRO A 549 30.60 0.57 1.46
#